data_AF-A0A8S7NVE4-F1
#
_entry.id   AF-A0A8S7NVE4-F1
#
_cell.length_a   1.000
_cell.length_b   1.000
_cell.length_c   1.000
_cell.angle_alpha   90.00
_cell.angle_beta   90.00
_cell.angle_gamma   90.00
#
_symmetry.space_group_name_H-M   'P 1'
#
loop_
_entity.id
_entity.type
_entity.pdbx_description
1 polymer ?
#
loop_
_entity_poly.entity_id
_entity_poly.type
_entity_poly.pdbx_seq_one_letter_code
_entity_poly.pdbx_strand_id
1 'polypeptide(L)'
;MSGRPINELNAGLVTFRDELLADPLALKRVELGIVTFGPVHVEQPFTSAANFFPPILFALGDTPMGAAITKALDMVEERKREYRANGISYYRPWIFLITDGAPTDEWQAAANKVFQGEEDKKFAFFSIGVQGADMKTLAQISVRQPLPLQGLQFRELFSWLSSSLRSVSRSTPGTEVVLEAPKGWTSV
;
A
#
# COMPACT_ATOMS: atom_id res chain seq x y z
N MET A 1 6.67 -14.46 -3.86
CA MET A 1 5.67 -14.05 -4.88
C MET A 1 6.03 -14.48 -6.32
N SER A 2 6.95 -15.43 -6.54
CA SER A 2 7.40 -15.76 -7.90
C SER A 2 6.31 -16.40 -8.77
N GLY A 3 6.44 -16.27 -10.10
CA GLY A 3 5.52 -16.88 -11.06
C GLY A 3 4.22 -16.09 -11.26
N ARG A 4 3.07 -16.77 -11.16
CA ARG A 4 1.76 -16.15 -11.44
C ARG A 4 1.44 -14.95 -10.53
N PRO A 5 1.67 -14.98 -9.19
CA PRO A 5 1.36 -13.86 -8.32
C PRO A 5 2.02 -12.53 -8.70
N ILE A 6 3.33 -12.51 -8.99
CA ILE A 6 4.04 -11.28 -9.40
C ILE A 6 3.56 -10.78 -10.77
N ASN A 7 3.21 -11.68 -11.70
CA ASN A 7 2.66 -11.31 -13.00
C ASN A 7 1.29 -10.61 -12.85
N GLU A 8 0.41 -11.14 -11.98
CA GLU A 8 -0.89 -10.53 -11.71
C GLU A 8 -0.75 -9.21 -10.94
N LEU A 9 0.21 -9.09 -10.02
CA LEU A 9 0.53 -7.83 -9.35
C LEU A 9 0.96 -6.76 -10.37
N ASN A 10 1.87 -7.10 -11.28
CA ASN A 10 2.30 -6.20 -12.34
C ASN A 10 1.13 -5.77 -13.25
N ALA A 11 0.28 -6.72 -13.66
CA ALA A 11 -0.92 -6.41 -14.43
C ALA A 11 -1.90 -5.51 -13.65
N GLY A 12 -2.06 -5.76 -12.35
CA GLY A 12 -2.86 -4.93 -11.45
C GLY A 12 -2.36 -3.50 -11.33
N LEU A 13 -1.04 -3.27 -11.27
CA LEU A 13 -0.46 -1.93 -11.25
C LEU A 13 -0.72 -1.15 -12.55
N VAL A 14 -0.78 -1.84 -13.70
CA VAL A 14 -1.18 -1.23 -14.97
C VAL A 14 -2.64 -0.80 -14.92
N THR A 15 -3.55 -1.69 -14.48
CA THR A 15 -4.96 -1.35 -14.27
C THR A 15 -5.12 -0.16 -13.32
N PHE A 16 -4.40 -0.15 -12.20
CA PHE A 16 -4.44 0.92 -11.22
C PHE A 16 -4.09 2.28 -11.84
N ARG A 17 -3.02 2.31 -12.64
CA ARG A 17 -2.58 3.51 -13.34
C ARG A 17 -3.64 4.00 -14.32
N ASP A 18 -4.20 3.11 -15.15
CA ASP A 18 -5.21 3.48 -16.14
C ASP A 18 -6.47 4.06 -15.48
N GLU A 19 -6.87 3.52 -14.33
CA GLU A 19 -7.99 4.06 -13.56
C GLU A 19 -7.68 5.41 -12.91
N LEU A 20 -6.46 5.64 -12.43
CA LEU A 20 -6.06 6.96 -11.94
C LEU A 20 -6.02 8.00 -13.06
N LEU A 21 -5.53 7.63 -14.25
CA LEU A 21 -5.52 8.49 -15.44
C LEU A 21 -6.94 8.87 -15.89
N ALA A 22 -7.91 7.97 -15.70
CA ALA A 22 -9.31 8.21 -16.05
C ALA A 22 -10.05 9.17 -15.09
N ASP A 23 -9.50 9.51 -13.92
CA ASP A 23 -10.08 10.51 -13.00
C ASP A 23 -9.21 11.78 -12.94
N PRO A 24 -9.65 12.91 -13.54
CA PRO A 24 -8.87 14.14 -13.60
C PRO A 24 -8.49 14.74 -12.24
N LEU A 25 -9.25 14.43 -11.17
CA LEU A 25 -8.96 14.92 -9.83
C LEU A 25 -7.96 14.02 -9.12
N ALA A 26 -8.13 12.70 -9.23
CA ALA A 26 -7.15 11.73 -8.73
C ALA A 26 -5.78 11.95 -9.37
N LEU A 27 -5.77 12.21 -10.69
CA LEU A 27 -4.56 12.51 -11.46
C LEU A 27 -3.72 13.66 -10.87
N LYS A 28 -4.39 14.67 -10.27
CA LYS A 28 -3.75 15.86 -9.70
C LYS A 28 -3.47 15.75 -8.19
N ARG A 29 -4.16 14.85 -7.48
CA ARG A 29 -4.14 14.81 -6.01
C ARG A 29 -3.53 13.54 -5.43
N VAL A 30 -3.41 12.48 -6.21
CA VAL A 30 -2.83 11.21 -5.78
C VAL A 30 -1.33 11.22 -6.06
N GLU A 31 -0.56 10.86 -5.05
CA GLU A 31 0.85 10.49 -5.18
C GLU A 31 1.06 9.05 -4.71
N LEU A 32 2.01 8.36 -5.33
CA LEU A 32 2.28 6.95 -5.11
C LEU A 32 3.79 6.73 -4.96
N GLY A 33 4.16 5.89 -4.00
CA GLY A 33 5.52 5.36 -3.85
C GLY A 33 5.47 3.84 -3.74
N ILE A 34 6.53 3.17 -4.20
CA ILE A 34 6.65 1.70 -4.17
C ILE A 34 7.95 1.33 -3.49
N VAL A 35 7.83 0.45 -2.49
CA VAL A 35 8.95 -0.26 -1.86
C VAL A 35 8.80 -1.74 -2.16
N THR A 36 9.84 -2.34 -2.73
CA THR A 36 9.96 -3.79 -2.90
C THR A 36 10.84 -4.36 -1.77
N PHE A 37 10.73 -5.66 -1.52
CA PHE A 37 11.58 -6.32 -0.52
C PHE A 37 11.98 -7.73 -0.97
N GLY A 38 13.19 -8.12 -0.56
CA GLY A 38 13.92 -9.31 -1.01
C GLY A 38 15.11 -9.06 -1.97
N PRO A 39 15.92 -7.98 -1.85
CA PRO A 39 16.16 -7.09 -0.70
C PRO A 39 15.27 -5.84 -0.68
N VAL A 40 15.27 -5.10 0.44
CA VAL A 40 14.49 -3.85 0.56
C VAL A 40 15.02 -2.81 -0.41
N HIS A 41 14.14 -2.30 -1.28
CA HIS A 41 14.49 -1.31 -2.30
C HIS A 41 13.35 -0.32 -2.52
N VAL A 42 13.68 0.96 -2.72
CA VAL A 42 12.70 1.97 -3.16
C VAL A 42 12.63 1.92 -4.67
N GLU A 43 11.71 1.10 -5.17
CA GLU A 43 11.47 0.96 -6.61
C GLU A 43 11.00 2.29 -7.22
N GLN A 44 10.14 3.01 -6.50
CA GLN A 44 9.57 4.28 -6.95
C GLN A 44 9.43 5.23 -5.75
N PRO A 45 10.18 6.34 -5.70
CA PRO A 45 9.88 7.44 -4.79
C PRO A 45 8.49 8.03 -5.05
N PHE A 46 7.91 8.72 -4.06
CA PHE A 46 6.61 9.37 -4.23
C PHE A 46 6.57 10.27 -5.47
N THR A 47 5.69 9.91 -6.42
CA THR A 47 5.43 10.64 -7.66
C THR A 47 3.93 10.85 -7.85
N SER A 48 3.55 11.93 -8.53
CA SER A 48 2.15 12.16 -8.89
C SER A 48 1.61 11.05 -9.78
N ALA A 49 0.31 10.77 -9.69
CA ALA A 49 -0.37 9.82 -10.56
C ALA A 49 -0.16 10.12 -12.06
N ALA A 50 -0.05 11.39 -12.44
CA ALA A 50 0.23 11.80 -13.82
C ALA A 50 1.59 11.34 -14.34
N ASN A 51 2.57 11.27 -13.44
CA ASN A 51 3.94 10.85 -13.73
C ASN A 51 4.21 9.40 -13.29
N PHE A 52 3.15 8.65 -12.93
CA PHE A 52 3.29 7.27 -12.52
C PHE A 52 3.34 6.35 -13.76
N PHE A 53 4.48 5.72 -13.95
CA PHE A 53 4.71 4.66 -14.92
C PHE A 53 4.97 3.38 -14.14
N PRO A 54 4.03 2.43 -14.09
CA PRO A 54 4.18 1.19 -13.34
C PRO A 54 5.49 0.48 -13.68
N PRO A 55 6.39 0.25 -12.71
CA PRO A 55 7.57 -0.57 -12.93
C PRO A 55 7.17 -2.04 -13.12
N ILE A 56 8.03 -2.80 -13.80
CA ILE A 56 7.92 -4.26 -13.83
C ILE A 56 8.63 -4.80 -12.58
N LEU A 57 7.84 -5.30 -11.63
CA LEU A 57 8.37 -5.86 -10.39
C LEU A 57 8.80 -7.31 -10.57
N PHE A 58 9.87 -7.69 -9.87
CA PHE A 58 10.37 -9.06 -9.82
C PHE A 58 10.43 -9.53 -8.37
N ALA A 59 10.04 -10.78 -8.13
CA ALA A 59 10.21 -11.41 -6.83
C ALA A 59 11.64 -11.97 -6.74
N LEU A 60 12.39 -11.55 -5.71
CA LEU A 60 13.76 -11.97 -5.45
C LEU A 60 13.93 -12.23 -3.96
N GLY A 61 14.88 -13.10 -3.60
CA GLY A 61 15.42 -13.20 -2.24
C GLY A 61 14.39 -13.56 -1.16
N ASP A 62 14.70 -13.11 0.06
CA ASP A 62 13.93 -13.36 1.26
C ASP A 62 12.82 -12.31 1.49
N THR A 63 12.17 -12.35 2.65
CA THR A 63 11.03 -11.48 3.00
C THR A 63 11.38 -10.55 4.18
N PRO A 64 12.36 -9.62 4.05
CA PRO A 64 12.76 -8.71 5.14
C PRO A 64 11.68 -7.63 5.39
N MET A 65 10.57 -8.08 5.95
CA MET A 65 9.33 -7.35 6.08
C MET A 65 9.42 -6.23 7.12
N GLY A 66 10.12 -6.45 8.23
CA GLY A 66 10.35 -5.43 9.26
C GLY A 66 11.10 -4.21 8.70
N ALA A 67 12.17 -4.46 7.95
CA ALA A 67 12.93 -3.45 7.25
C ALA A 67 12.10 -2.75 6.15
N ALA A 68 11.31 -3.51 5.38
CA ALA A 68 10.44 -2.96 4.34
C ALA A 68 9.36 -2.02 4.91
N ILE A 69 8.68 -2.44 5.98
CA ILE A 69 7.69 -1.63 6.68
C ILE A 69 8.33 -0.36 7.21
N THR A 70 9.48 -0.48 7.89
CA THR A 70 10.21 0.70 8.40
C THR A 70 10.54 1.67 7.27
N LYS A 71 11.04 1.18 6.13
CA LYS A 71 11.35 2.03 4.99
C LYS A 71 10.13 2.75 4.41
N ALA A 72 9.00 2.05 4.30
CA ALA A 72 7.75 2.64 3.83
C ALA A 72 7.23 3.73 4.79
N LEU A 73 7.31 3.49 6.11
CA LEU A 73 6.96 4.48 7.13
C LEU A 73 7.84 5.73 7.04
N ASP A 74 9.15 5.57 6.87
CA ASP A 74 10.10 6.68 6.73
C ASP A 74 9.79 7.52 5.49
N MET A 75 9.49 6.88 4.35
CA MET A 75 9.07 7.58 3.12
C MET A 75 7.80 8.41 3.33
N VAL A 76 6.82 7.86 4.05
CA VAL A 76 5.58 8.58 4.36
C VAL A 76 5.84 9.78 5.26
N GLU A 77 6.66 9.64 6.31
CA GLU A 77 6.99 10.77 7.19
C GLU A 77 7.82 11.83 6.48
N GLU A 78 8.72 11.44 5.57
CA GLU A 78 9.47 12.37 4.73
C GLU A 78 8.54 13.20 3.84
N ARG A 79 7.64 12.55 3.09
CA ARG A 79 6.68 13.26 2.23
C ARG A 79 5.74 14.17 3.03
N LYS A 80 5.30 13.74 4.23
CA LYS A 80 4.53 14.60 5.14
C LYS A 80 5.32 15.82 5.60
N ARG A 81 6.62 15.67 5.90
CA ARG A 81 7.49 16.81 6.26
C ARG A 81 7.62 17.79 5.10
N GLU A 82 7.82 17.31 3.87
CA GLU A 82 7.89 18.15 2.67
C GLU A 82 6.60 18.97 2.49
N TYR A 83 5.43 18.35 2.62
CA TYR A 83 4.16 19.07 2.54
C TYR A 83 4.02 20.14 3.63
N ARG A 84 4.32 19.81 4.89
CA ARG A 84 4.26 20.78 5.99
C ARG A 84 5.22 21.95 5.78
N ALA A 85 6.44 21.69 5.32
CA ALA A 85 7.44 22.71 5.06
C ALA A 85 7.00 23.71 3.96
N ASN A 86 6.16 23.26 3.04
CA ASN A 86 5.59 24.09 1.97
C ASN A 86 4.19 24.64 2.29
N GLY A 87 3.69 24.47 3.53
CA GLY A 87 2.34 24.91 3.91
C GLY A 87 1.21 24.15 3.20
N ILE A 88 1.50 22.97 2.64
CA ILE A 88 0.56 22.14 1.90
C ILE A 88 -0.14 21.20 2.88
N SER A 89 -1.47 21.25 2.90
CA SER A 89 -2.29 20.28 3.64
C SER A 89 -2.35 18.95 2.89
N TYR A 90 -2.42 17.84 3.63
CA TYR A 90 -2.41 16.49 3.06
C TYR A 90 -3.46 15.59 3.71
N TYR A 91 -3.88 14.57 2.96
CA TYR A 91 -4.79 13.52 3.45
C TYR A 91 -4.02 12.48 4.25
N ARG A 92 -4.67 11.80 5.20
CA ARG A 92 -4.07 10.68 5.93
C ARG A 92 -3.56 9.64 4.92
N PRO A 93 -2.24 9.38 4.85
CA PRO A 93 -1.66 8.49 3.84
C PRO A 93 -2.01 7.03 4.12
N TRP A 94 -2.04 6.22 3.05
CA TRP A 94 -2.30 4.79 3.13
C TRP A 94 -1.05 3.99 2.76
N ILE A 95 -0.81 2.91 3.49
CA ILE A 95 0.31 2.00 3.28
C ILE A 95 -0.26 0.59 3.06
N PHE A 96 0.06 0.00 1.91
CA PHE A 96 -0.34 -1.36 1.55
C PHE A 96 0.87 -2.28 1.56
N LEU A 97 0.88 -3.22 2.49
CA LEU A 97 1.81 -4.34 2.52
C LEU A 97 1.20 -5.51 1.75
N ILE A 98 1.85 -5.97 0.70
CA ILE A 98 1.42 -7.11 -0.12
C ILE A 98 2.52 -8.18 -0.05
N THR A 99 2.19 -9.40 0.35
CA THR A 99 3.16 -10.50 0.51
C THR A 99 2.49 -11.86 0.37
N ASP A 100 3.25 -12.87 -0.08
CA ASP A 100 2.84 -14.29 -0.07
C ASP A 100 3.59 -15.15 0.95
N GLY A 101 4.37 -14.52 1.85
CA GLY A 101 5.25 -15.22 2.79
C GLY A 101 5.28 -14.63 4.19
N ALA A 102 6.05 -15.29 5.07
CA ALA A 102 6.32 -14.85 6.43
C ALA A 102 7.56 -13.92 6.47
N PRO A 103 7.64 -12.98 7.44
CA PRO A 103 8.84 -12.19 7.68
C PRO A 103 10.09 -13.06 7.90
N THR A 104 11.22 -12.63 7.37
CA THR A 104 12.53 -13.28 7.56
C THR A 104 13.49 -12.44 8.41
N ASP A 105 13.01 -11.35 9.01
CA ASP A 105 13.75 -10.42 9.86
C ASP A 105 12.98 -10.08 11.14
N GLU A 106 13.61 -9.31 12.04
CA GLU A 106 12.99 -8.79 13.26
C GLU A 106 11.94 -7.72 12.90
N TRP A 107 10.66 -8.11 12.89
CA TRP A 107 9.55 -7.27 12.45
C TRP A 107 8.77 -6.62 13.58
N GLN A 108 8.97 -7.04 14.84
CA GLN A 108 8.18 -6.63 16.00
C GLN A 108 8.32 -5.12 16.28
N ALA A 109 9.53 -4.57 16.10
CA ALA A 109 9.76 -3.13 16.20
C ALA A 109 8.99 -2.35 15.13
N ALA A 110 8.92 -2.88 13.90
CA ALA A 110 8.15 -2.28 12.81
C ALA A 110 6.64 -2.38 13.08
N ALA A 111 6.16 -3.51 13.59
CA ALA A 111 4.77 -3.69 14.02
C ALA A 111 4.40 -2.65 15.10
N ASN A 112 5.22 -2.46 16.13
CA ASN A 112 4.97 -1.44 17.15
C ASN A 112 4.84 -0.04 16.56
N LYS A 113 5.67 0.31 15.56
CA LYS A 113 5.53 1.59 14.82
C LYS A 113 4.21 1.67 14.04
N VAL A 114 3.76 0.56 13.45
CA VAL A 114 2.45 0.47 12.78
C VAL A 114 1.32 0.73 13.77
N PHE A 115 1.31 0.06 14.93
CA PHE A 115 0.30 0.26 15.97
C PHE A 115 0.24 1.71 16.45
N GLN A 116 1.38 2.28 16.85
CA GLN A 116 1.45 3.67 17.31
C GLN A 116 1.05 4.66 16.22
N GLY A 117 1.49 4.46 14.98
CA GLY A 117 1.16 5.34 13.86
C GLY A 117 -0.32 5.31 13.49
N GLU A 118 -0.98 4.17 13.62
CA GLU A 118 -2.42 4.03 13.42
C GLU A 118 -3.23 4.69 14.54
N GLU A 119 -2.83 4.48 15.80
CA GLU A 119 -3.41 5.09 16.99
C GLU A 119 -3.35 6.62 16.91
N ASP A 120 -2.18 7.15 16.55
CA ASP A 120 -1.94 8.58 16.33
C ASP A 120 -2.58 9.12 15.03
N LYS A 121 -3.29 8.28 14.28
CA LYS A 121 -3.88 8.60 12.96
C LYS A 121 -2.86 9.15 11.94
N LYS A 122 -1.58 8.79 12.04
CA LYS A 122 -0.49 9.25 11.15
C LYS A 122 -0.60 8.68 9.74
N PHE A 123 -1.12 7.47 9.58
CA PHE A 123 -1.38 6.75 8.34
C PHE A 123 -2.43 5.65 8.58
N ALA A 124 -2.98 5.05 7.53
CA ALA A 124 -3.73 3.79 7.61
C ALA A 124 -2.89 2.68 6.95
N PHE A 125 -2.71 1.57 7.66
CA PHE A 125 -1.93 0.42 7.23
C PHE A 125 -2.85 -0.75 6.88
N PHE A 126 -2.59 -1.38 5.74
CA PHE A 126 -3.33 -2.53 5.23
C PHE A 126 -2.33 -3.62 4.87
N SER A 127 -2.52 -4.81 5.44
CA SER A 127 -1.78 -6.01 5.04
C SER A 127 -2.65 -6.89 4.17
N ILE A 128 -2.09 -7.33 3.04
CA ILE A 128 -2.75 -8.13 2.03
C ILE A 128 -1.91 -9.40 1.86
N GLY A 129 -2.50 -10.53 2.25
CA GLY A 129 -1.90 -11.84 2.12
C GLY A 129 -2.26 -12.47 0.78
N VAL A 130 -1.25 -12.73 -0.04
CA VAL A 130 -1.36 -13.46 -1.30
C VAL A 130 -1.10 -14.95 -1.01
N GLN A 131 -1.72 -15.85 -1.77
CA GLN A 131 -1.62 -17.31 -1.63
C GLN A 131 -0.35 -17.82 -0.92
N GLY A 132 -0.50 -18.39 0.29
CA GLY A 132 0.64 -18.88 1.09
C GLY A 132 1.14 -17.93 2.18
N ALA A 133 0.64 -16.69 2.23
CA ALA A 133 1.01 -15.72 3.26
C ALA A 133 0.73 -16.22 4.68
N ASP A 134 1.63 -15.87 5.61
CA ASP A 134 1.45 -16.11 7.03
C ASP A 134 0.49 -15.07 7.63
N MET A 135 -0.81 -15.35 7.48
CA MET A 135 -1.89 -14.48 7.97
C MET A 135 -1.84 -14.26 9.49
N LYS A 136 -1.32 -15.23 10.25
CA LYS A 136 -1.19 -15.12 11.72
C LYS A 136 -0.14 -14.07 12.08
N THR A 137 0.98 -14.05 11.37
CA THR A 137 2.01 -13.04 11.58
C THR A 137 1.56 -11.68 11.05
N LEU A 138 0.88 -11.62 9.90
CA LEU A 138 0.33 -10.37 9.38
C LEU A 138 -0.68 -9.71 10.34
N ALA A 139 -1.49 -10.52 11.03
CA ALA A 139 -2.43 -10.05 12.06
C ALA A 139 -1.73 -9.51 13.31
N GLN A 140 -0.48 -9.92 13.57
CA GLN A 140 0.34 -9.34 14.64
C GLN A 140 1.07 -8.06 14.20
N ILE A 141 1.24 -7.85 12.89
CA ILE A 141 1.87 -6.65 12.33
C ILE A 141 0.89 -5.49 12.18
N SER A 142 -0.40 -5.81 11.98
CA SER A 142 -1.41 -4.85 11.54
C SER A 142 -2.48 -4.63 12.61
N VAL A 143 -2.95 -3.39 12.75
CA VAL A 143 -4.13 -3.08 13.59
C VAL A 143 -5.41 -3.67 13.00
N ARG A 144 -5.54 -3.58 11.67
CA ARG A 144 -6.66 -4.14 10.91
C ARG A 144 -6.40 -5.63 10.65
N GLN A 145 -7.49 -6.39 10.51
CA GLN A 145 -7.39 -7.77 10.05
C GLN A 145 -6.74 -7.83 8.67
N PRO A 146 -5.72 -8.69 8.47
CA PRO A 146 -5.08 -8.86 7.18
C PRO A 146 -6.09 -9.40 6.16
N LEU A 147 -6.04 -8.88 4.95
CA LEU A 147 -6.99 -9.21 3.88
C LEU A 147 -6.41 -10.32 3.01
N PRO A 148 -7.06 -11.49 2.89
CA PRO A 148 -6.63 -12.51 1.95
C PRO A 148 -6.97 -12.07 0.52
N LEU A 149 -5.99 -12.10 -0.37
CA LEU A 149 -6.19 -11.89 -1.81
C LEU A 149 -6.50 -13.23 -2.46
N GLN A 150 -7.79 -13.60 -2.45
CA GLN A 150 -8.24 -14.84 -3.09
C GLN A 150 -8.11 -14.77 -4.61
N GLY A 151 -7.70 -15.86 -5.24
CA GLY A 151 -7.67 -15.98 -6.71
C GLY A 151 -6.68 -15.06 -7.43
N LEU A 152 -5.76 -14.40 -6.71
CA LEU A 152 -4.85 -13.39 -7.27
C LEU A 152 -5.59 -12.19 -7.91
N GLN A 153 -6.69 -11.78 -7.28
CA GLN A 153 -7.55 -10.67 -7.71
C GLN A 153 -6.92 -9.28 -7.51
N PHE A 154 -5.68 -9.08 -7.98
CA PHE A 154 -4.96 -7.82 -7.87
C PHE A 154 -5.67 -6.70 -8.61
N ARG A 155 -6.27 -6.99 -9.77
CA ARG A 155 -7.01 -5.99 -10.56
C ARG A 155 -8.19 -5.44 -9.77
N GLU A 156 -8.95 -6.31 -9.11
CA GLU A 156 -10.09 -5.95 -8.28
C GLU A 156 -9.66 -5.15 -7.05
N LEU A 157 -8.56 -5.56 -6.40
CA LEU A 157 -7.93 -4.81 -5.31
C LEU A 157 -7.59 -3.38 -5.77
N PHE A 158 -6.91 -3.23 -6.90
CA PHE A 158 -6.50 -1.93 -7.40
C PHE A 158 -7.69 -1.10 -7.92
N SER A 159 -8.73 -1.74 -8.45
CA SER A 159 -9.98 -1.10 -8.84
C SER A 159 -10.76 -0.52 -7.66
N TRP A 160 -10.78 -1.24 -6.55
CA TRP A 160 -11.29 -0.68 -5.31
C TRP A 160 -10.40 0.43 -4.77
N LEU A 161 -9.07 0.27 -4.82
CA LEU A 161 -8.15 1.27 -4.31
C LEU A 161 -8.29 2.59 -5.09
N SER A 162 -8.36 2.52 -6.42
CA SER A 162 -8.57 3.68 -7.27
C SER A 162 -9.92 4.33 -6.96
N SER A 163 -11.00 3.56 -6.83
CA SER A 163 -12.33 4.06 -6.46
C SER A 163 -12.33 4.77 -5.10
N SER A 164 -11.61 4.21 -4.14
CA SER A 164 -11.44 4.79 -2.80
C SER A 164 -10.64 6.10 -2.85
N LEU A 165 -9.53 6.12 -3.59
CA LEU A 165 -8.72 7.31 -3.78
C LEU A 165 -9.47 8.41 -4.54
N ARG A 166 -10.34 8.06 -5.51
CA ARG A 166 -11.21 9.03 -6.18
C ARG A 166 -12.16 9.69 -5.18
N SER A 167 -12.78 8.92 -4.29
CA SER A 167 -13.64 9.44 -3.23
C SER A 167 -12.89 10.41 -2.30
N VAL A 168 -11.72 10.00 -1.81
CA VAL A 168 -10.86 10.84 -0.96
C VAL A 168 -10.37 12.08 -1.70
N SER A 169 -10.01 11.95 -2.99
CA SER A 169 -9.53 13.08 -3.78
C SER A 169 -10.59 14.17 -3.92
N ARG A 170 -11.89 13.85 -3.78
CA ARG A 170 -13.00 14.80 -3.82
C ARG A 170 -13.38 15.39 -2.46
N SER A 171 -12.82 14.86 -1.37
CA SER A 171 -13.10 15.35 -0.02
C SER A 171 -12.19 16.52 0.37
N THR A 172 -12.32 16.98 1.62
CA THR A 172 -11.47 18.01 2.21
C THR A 172 -10.37 17.35 3.04
N PRO A 173 -9.10 17.80 2.96
CA PRO A 173 -8.06 17.34 3.87
C PRO A 173 -8.52 17.48 5.33
N GLY A 174 -8.34 16.41 6.13
CA GLY A 174 -8.82 16.36 7.51
C GLY A 174 -10.19 15.70 7.69
N THR A 175 -10.96 15.44 6.63
CA THR A 175 -12.15 14.58 6.71
C THR A 175 -11.73 13.12 6.83
N GLU A 176 -12.20 12.43 7.86
CA GLU A 176 -11.97 11.00 8.04
C GLU A 176 -12.85 10.23 7.04
N VAL A 177 -12.22 9.55 6.08
CA VAL A 177 -12.90 8.68 5.13
C VAL A 177 -12.72 7.25 5.60
N VAL A 178 -13.83 6.59 5.94
CA VAL A 178 -13.82 5.17 6.31
C VAL A 178 -13.61 4.35 5.03
N LEU A 179 -12.51 3.62 4.98
CA LEU A 179 -12.28 2.61 3.95
C LEU A 179 -13.00 1.33 4.35
N GLU A 180 -14.12 1.05 3.68
CA GLU A 180 -14.72 -0.28 3.72
C GLU A 180 -13.89 -1.23 2.85
N ALA A 181 -13.56 -2.41 3.39
CA ALA A 181 -12.96 -3.46 2.58
C ALA A 181 -13.90 -3.79 1.40
N PRO A 182 -13.37 -3.97 0.18
CA PRO A 182 -14.21 -4.28 -0.97
C PRO A 182 -15.00 -5.57 -0.72
N LYS A 183 -16.27 -5.57 -1.10
CA LYS A 183 -17.13 -6.77 -1.04
C LYS A 183 -16.73 -7.69 -2.22
N GLY A 184 -16.38 -8.95 -1.96
CA GLY A 184 -16.25 -10.00 -3.01
C GLY A 184 -14.89 -10.69 -3.23
N TRP A 185 -13.81 -10.22 -2.61
CA TRP A 185 -12.46 -10.84 -2.68
C TRP A 185 -12.01 -11.46 -1.34
N THR A 186 -12.75 -11.15 -0.26
CA THR A 186 -12.51 -11.62 1.12
C THR A 186 -13.50 -12.70 1.57
N SER A 187 -14.50 -13.07 0.77
CA SER A 187 -15.61 -13.92 1.21
C SER A 187 -15.85 -15.15 0.33
N VAL A 188 -15.86 -16.32 0.97
CA VAL A 188 -16.99 -17.26 0.90
C VAL A 188 -17.67 -17.19 2.25
#